data_AF-A0A5B7BI32-F1
#
_entry.id   AF-A0A5B7BI32-F1
#
_cell.length_a   1.000
_cell.length_b   1.000
_cell.length_c   1.000
_cell.angle_alpha   90.00
_cell.angle_beta   90.00
_cell.angle_gamma   90.00
#
_symmetry.space_group_name_H-M   'P 1'
#
loop_
_entity.id
_entity.type
_entity.pdbx_description
1 polymer ?
#
loop_
_entity_poly.entity_id
_entity_poly.type
_entity_poly.pdbx_seq_one_letter_code
_entity_poly.pdbx_strand_id
1 'polypeptide(L)'
;ERERERERDSEMVTASLSKCPSNVPAAARATRATEGGRRGLLVSTMIAAFQVNDSRTELLKKYLKKSEENKDKNDKERLDSYYKRNYKDYFGFVEGSLKGKKEPLSESEKGILDWLRSNK
;
A
#
# COMPACT_ATOMS: atom_id res chain seq x y z
N GLU A 1 37.71 27.87 15.19
CA GLU A 1 37.85 27.60 13.74
C GLU A 1 37.27 26.25 13.31
N ARG A 2 37.60 25.12 13.97
CA ARG A 2 37.09 23.78 13.59
C ARG A 2 35.58 23.53 13.76
N GLU A 3 34.85 24.39 14.47
CA GLU A 3 33.38 24.26 14.57
C GLU A 3 32.63 24.99 13.45
N ARG A 4 33.24 26.00 12.81
CA ARG A 4 32.66 26.63 11.62
C ARG A 4 32.85 25.79 10.34
N GLU A 5 33.78 24.84 10.34
CA GLU A 5 33.98 23.91 9.23
C GLU A 5 32.89 22.82 9.20
N ARG A 6 32.44 22.32 10.36
CA ARG A 6 31.38 21.30 10.41
C ARG A 6 29.99 21.84 10.04
N GLU A 7 29.73 23.12 10.25
CA GLU A 7 28.45 23.74 9.88
C GLU A 7 28.34 23.95 8.36
N ARG A 8 29.46 24.29 7.70
CA ARG A 8 29.53 24.40 6.23
C ARG A 8 29.34 23.06 5.51
N ASP A 9 29.80 21.97 6.10
CA ASP A 9 29.64 20.62 5.53
C ASP A 9 28.20 20.08 5.73
N SER A 10 27.47 20.56 6.75
CA SER A 10 26.05 20.24 6.94
C SER A 10 25.14 20.97 5.94
N GLU A 11 25.54 22.14 5.46
CA GLU A 11 24.74 22.94 4.53
C GLU A 11 24.97 22.56 3.06
N MET A 12 26.09 21.91 2.71
CA MET A 12 26.38 21.49 1.33
C MET A 12 25.69 20.18 0.87
N VAL A 13 25.01 19.44 1.75
CA VAL A 13 24.39 18.14 1.40
C VAL A 13 22.95 18.27 0.86
N THR A 14 22.31 19.44 0.93
CA THR A 14 20.90 19.58 0.49
C THR A 14 20.70 20.32 -0.84
N ALA A 15 21.78 20.72 -1.51
CA ALA A 15 21.68 21.48 -2.76
C ALA A 15 22.34 20.77 -3.95
N SER A 16 21.69 19.73 -4.48
CA SER A 16 21.78 19.37 -5.91
C SER A 16 20.85 18.21 -6.25
N LEU A 17 19.69 18.51 -6.83
CA LEU A 17 19.24 17.81 -8.04
C LEU A 17 18.32 18.73 -8.83
N SER A 18 18.85 19.15 -9.97
CA SER A 18 18.26 20.04 -10.95
C SER A 18 17.40 19.24 -11.96
N LYS A 19 16.15 19.73 -12.19
CA LYS A 19 15.36 19.79 -13.46
C LYS A 19 15.04 18.45 -14.20
N CYS A 20 13.84 18.15 -14.71
CA CYS A 20 12.90 18.85 -15.63
C CYS A 20 11.51 18.12 -15.66
N PRO A 21 10.52 18.48 -16.51
CA PRO A 21 9.75 19.72 -16.65
C PRO A 21 8.21 19.47 -16.71
N SER A 22 7.36 20.51 -16.59
CA SER A 22 6.15 20.64 -17.44
C SER A 22 5.50 22.02 -17.29
N ASN A 23 5.13 22.59 -18.42
CA ASN A 23 4.45 23.87 -18.59
C ASN A 23 3.03 23.85 -18.01
N VAL A 24 2.69 24.81 -17.15
CA VAL A 24 1.31 25.33 -17.03
C VAL A 24 1.38 26.79 -16.56
N PRO A 25 0.69 27.76 -17.21
CA PRO A 25 0.76 29.16 -16.80
C PRO A 25 -0.01 29.41 -15.51
N ALA A 26 0.54 30.31 -14.69
CA ALA A 26 -0.06 30.80 -13.46
C ALA A 26 -1.32 31.63 -13.75
N ALA A 27 -2.41 31.32 -13.04
CA ALA A 27 -3.45 32.29 -12.74
C ALA A 27 -4.00 31.99 -11.34
N ALA A 28 -3.77 32.96 -10.44
CA ALA A 28 -4.14 32.92 -9.05
C ALA A 28 -5.67 32.86 -8.84
N ARG A 29 -6.11 32.01 -7.91
CA ARG A 29 -7.23 32.35 -7.01
C ARG A 29 -7.21 31.47 -5.77
N ALA A 30 -6.96 32.09 -4.61
CA ALA A 30 -7.15 31.45 -3.32
C ALA A 30 -8.65 31.26 -3.07
N THR A 31 -9.08 30.01 -2.88
CA THR A 31 -10.30 29.68 -2.14
C THR A 31 -10.02 28.44 -1.29
N ARG A 32 -10.45 28.53 -0.04
CA ARG A 32 -10.12 27.68 1.09
C ARG A 32 -10.46 26.21 0.85
N ALA A 33 -9.67 25.36 1.49
CA ALA A 33 -9.76 23.91 1.53
C ALA A 33 -11.19 23.40 1.77
N THR A 34 -11.73 22.71 0.78
CA THR A 34 -12.64 21.58 0.97
C THR A 34 -12.02 20.42 0.23
N GLU A 35 -11.07 19.75 0.89
CA GLU A 35 -10.43 18.53 0.41
C GLU A 35 -11.46 17.40 0.51
N GLY A 36 -12.37 17.35 -0.47
CA GLY A 36 -13.33 16.26 -0.68
C GLY A 36 -12.64 15.00 -1.21
N GLY A 37 -11.58 14.56 -0.52
CA GLY A 37 -10.84 13.35 -0.80
C GLY A 37 -11.70 12.12 -0.50
N ARG A 38 -12.01 11.36 -1.54
CA ARG A 38 -12.80 10.13 -1.53
C ARG A 38 -12.24 9.12 -0.50
N ARG A 39 -13.13 8.58 0.35
CA ARG A 39 -12.96 7.42 1.28
C ARG A 39 -12.63 7.72 2.76
N GLY A 40 -13.36 8.66 3.37
CA GLY A 40 -13.55 8.67 4.82
C GLY A 40 -14.94 8.17 5.21
N LEU A 41 -15.27 6.89 5.02
CA LEU A 41 -16.50 6.32 5.58
C LEU A 41 -16.30 6.13 7.09
N LEU A 42 -16.44 7.22 7.85
CA LEU A 42 -16.54 7.14 9.31
C LEU A 42 -17.96 6.65 9.64
N VAL A 43 -18.12 5.33 9.77
CA VAL A 43 -19.35 4.72 10.28
C VAL A 43 -19.39 4.96 11.79
N SER A 44 -19.84 6.15 12.19
CA SER A 44 -20.14 6.48 13.58
C SER A 44 -21.54 5.99 13.91
N THR A 45 -21.64 4.75 14.41
CA THR A 45 -22.92 4.17 14.84
C THR A 45 -23.16 4.54 16.30
N MET A 46 -23.96 5.58 16.56
CA MET A 46 -24.68 5.68 17.84
C MET A 46 -25.89 4.74 17.78
N ILE A 47 -25.83 3.62 18.51
CA ILE A 47 -26.96 2.71 18.69
C ILE A 47 -27.93 3.37 19.69
N ALA A 48 -28.68 4.37 19.23
CA ALA A 48 -29.96 4.68 19.84
C ALA A 48 -30.90 3.54 19.46
N ALA A 49 -31.57 2.96 20.46
CA ALA A 49 -32.42 1.77 20.36
C ALA A 49 -33.51 1.88 19.26
N PHE A 50 -33.16 1.57 18.01
CA PHE A 50 -34.15 1.30 16.99
C PHE A 50 -34.68 -0.10 17.25
N GLN A 51 -35.94 -0.20 17.69
CA GLN A 51 -36.74 -1.41 17.54
C GLN A 51 -36.90 -1.68 16.04
N VAL A 52 -35.86 -2.24 15.45
CA VAL A 52 -35.89 -2.77 14.09
C VAL A 52 -36.61 -4.11 14.21
N ASN A 53 -37.79 -4.25 13.59
CA ASN A 53 -38.56 -5.50 13.53
C ASN A 53 -37.63 -6.71 13.34
N ASP A 54 -37.84 -7.77 14.14
CA ASP A 54 -36.93 -8.90 14.27
C ASP A 54 -36.47 -9.47 12.92
N SER A 55 -37.35 -9.53 11.92
CA SER A 55 -37.07 -10.04 10.57
C SER A 55 -35.97 -9.31 9.81
N ARG A 56 -35.83 -7.98 9.96
CA ARG A 56 -34.70 -7.24 9.35
C ARG A 56 -33.41 -7.44 10.13
N THR A 57 -33.51 -7.62 11.46
CA THR A 57 -32.34 -7.93 12.29
C THR A 57 -31.83 -9.34 12.04
N GLU A 58 -32.69 -10.29 11.68
CA GLU A 58 -32.31 -11.65 11.32
C GLU A 58 -31.40 -11.69 10.10
N LEU A 59 -31.70 -10.90 9.07
CA LEU A 59 -30.84 -10.82 7.88
C LEU A 59 -29.46 -10.26 8.24
N LEU A 60 -29.42 -9.21 9.07
CA LEU A 60 -28.17 -8.63 9.55
C LEU A 60 -27.37 -9.62 10.40
N LYS A 61 -28.02 -10.33 11.33
CA LYS A 61 -27.41 -11.38 12.16
C LYS A 61 -26.80 -12.50 11.31
N LYS A 62 -27.48 -12.92 10.23
CA LYS A 62 -26.95 -13.92 9.28
C LYS A 62 -25.68 -13.44 8.57
N TYR A 63 -25.65 -12.19 8.09
CA TYR A 63 -24.46 -11.64 7.43
C TYR A 63 -23.31 -11.36 8.40
N LEU A 64 -23.62 -10.94 9.64
CA LEU A 64 -22.62 -10.77 10.69
C LEU A 64 -21.94 -12.10 10.97
N LYS A 65 -22.72 -13.15 11.24
CA LYS A 65 -22.22 -14.52 11.44
C LYS A 65 -21.37 -15.00 10.27
N LYS A 66 -21.84 -14.81 9.03
CA LYS A 66 -21.08 -15.18 7.82
C LYS A 66 -19.75 -14.40 7.71
N SER A 67 -19.72 -13.15 8.13
CA SER A 67 -18.52 -12.31 8.06
C SER A 67 -17.49 -12.73 9.10
N GLU A 68 -17.94 -13.08 10.31
CA GLU A 68 -17.09 -13.61 11.38
C GLU A 68 -16.50 -14.97 10.99
N GLU A 69 -17.33 -15.90 10.53
CA GLU A 69 -16.89 -17.25 10.14
C GLU A 69 -15.91 -17.25 8.95
N ASN A 70 -16.04 -16.31 8.01
CA ASN A 70 -15.18 -16.23 6.82
C ASN A 70 -14.04 -15.23 6.95
N LYS A 71 -13.89 -14.56 8.10
CA LYS A 71 -12.93 -13.47 8.27
C LYS A 71 -11.50 -13.91 7.93
N ASP A 72 -11.04 -15.00 8.54
CA ASP A 72 -9.66 -15.47 8.36
C ASP A 72 -9.40 -15.94 6.92
N LYS A 73 -10.39 -16.61 6.31
CA LYS A 73 -10.31 -17.03 4.91
C LYS A 73 -10.20 -15.81 3.99
N ASN A 74 -11.06 -14.80 4.19
CA ASN A 74 -11.08 -13.62 3.36
C ASN A 74 -9.83 -12.76 3.55
N ASP A 75 -9.35 -12.62 4.79
CA ASP A 75 -8.12 -11.89 5.10
C ASP A 75 -6.90 -12.58 4.45
N LYS A 76 -6.83 -13.92 4.49
CA LYS A 76 -5.79 -14.69 3.79
C LYS A 76 -5.83 -14.50 2.28
N GLU A 77 -7.00 -14.66 1.65
CA GLU A 77 -7.17 -14.46 0.21
C GLU A 77 -6.83 -13.02 -0.23
N ARG A 78 -7.19 -12.03 0.60
CA ARG A 78 -6.87 -10.63 0.36
C ARG A 78 -5.37 -10.39 0.39
N LEU A 79 -4.66 -10.96 1.37
CA LEU A 79 -3.21 -10.85 1.47
C LEU A 79 -2.50 -11.59 0.33
N ASP A 80 -2.92 -12.82 0.03
CA ASP A 80 -2.32 -13.61 -1.06
C ASP A 80 -2.46 -12.89 -2.41
N SER A 81 -3.66 -12.38 -2.71
CA SER A 81 -3.92 -11.58 -3.92
C SER A 81 -3.08 -10.30 -3.96
N TYR A 82 -2.89 -9.64 -2.81
CA TYR A 82 -2.05 -8.45 -2.70
C TYR A 82 -0.60 -8.78 -3.03
N TYR A 83 -0.02 -9.81 -2.42
CA TYR A 83 1.37 -10.18 -2.69
C TYR A 83 1.57 -10.63 -4.14
N LYS A 84 0.63 -11.43 -4.66
CA LYS A 84 0.65 -11.90 -6.04
C LYS A 84 0.64 -10.73 -7.03
N ARG A 85 -0.29 -9.78 -6.89
CA ARG A 85 -0.39 -8.68 -7.86
C ARG A 85 0.75 -7.65 -7.74
N ASN A 86 1.25 -7.39 -6.54
CA ASN A 86 2.26 -6.33 -6.34
C ASN A 86 3.70 -6.82 -6.57
N TYR A 87 4.00 -8.07 -6.25
CA TYR A 87 5.38 -8.56 -6.30
C TYR A 87 5.67 -9.48 -7.48
N LYS A 88 4.65 -9.92 -8.24
CA LYS A 88 4.86 -10.80 -9.40
C LYS A 88 5.80 -10.18 -10.43
N ASP A 89 5.58 -8.92 -10.81
CA ASP A 89 6.39 -8.27 -11.84
C ASP A 89 7.80 -7.95 -11.34
N TYR A 90 7.91 -7.50 -10.08
CA TYR A 90 9.21 -7.27 -9.44
C TYR A 90 10.04 -8.55 -9.38
N PHE A 91 9.46 -9.64 -8.88
CA PHE A 91 10.15 -10.93 -8.84
C PHE A 91 10.41 -11.48 -10.23
N GLY A 92 9.53 -11.28 -11.21
CA GLY A 92 9.78 -11.64 -12.61
C GLY A 92 10.97 -10.91 -13.22
N PHE A 93 11.16 -9.62 -12.90
CA PHE A 93 12.36 -8.87 -13.27
C PHE A 93 13.61 -9.45 -12.61
N VAL A 94 13.52 -9.74 -11.30
CA VAL A 94 14.63 -10.35 -10.54
C VAL A 94 14.96 -11.76 -11.08
N GLU A 95 13.97 -12.57 -11.47
CA GLU A 95 14.15 -13.91 -12.07
C GLU A 95 15.08 -13.87 -13.29
N GLY A 96 14.97 -12.84 -14.14
CA GLY A 96 15.84 -12.67 -15.31
C GLY A 96 17.31 -12.53 -14.93
N SER A 97 17.59 -11.72 -13.90
CA SER A 97 18.95 -11.56 -13.37
C SER A 97 19.45 -12.84 -12.70
N LEU A 98 18.59 -13.52 -11.94
CA LEU A 98 18.93 -14.74 -11.19
C LEU A 98 19.27 -15.92 -12.10
N LYS A 99 18.56 -16.11 -13.21
CA LYS A 99 18.84 -17.19 -14.17
C LYS A 99 20.19 -17.05 -14.87
N GLY A 100 20.73 -15.83 -14.96
CA GLY A 100 22.03 -15.55 -15.55
C GLY A 100 23.21 -15.67 -14.57
N LYS A 101 22.94 -15.82 -13.26
CA LYS A 101 24.01 -15.92 -12.25
C LYS A 101 24.72 -17.27 -12.37
N LYS A 102 26.05 -17.23 -12.40
CA LYS A 102 26.94 -18.41 -12.38
C LYS A 102 27.27 -18.86 -10.94
N GLU A 103 27.02 -18.00 -9.95
CA GLU A 103 27.17 -18.32 -8.53
C GLU A 103 25.96 -19.11 -7.98
N PRO A 104 26.16 -19.91 -6.91
CA PRO A 104 25.06 -20.60 -6.26
C PRO A 104 24.04 -19.60 -5.71
N LEU A 105 22.76 -19.82 -6.02
CA LEU A 105 21.65 -18.99 -5.57
C LEU A 105 21.55 -19.00 -4.04
N SER A 106 21.34 -17.81 -3.45
CA SER A 106 21.09 -17.66 -2.02
C SER A 106 19.71 -18.23 -1.64
N GLU A 107 19.48 -18.46 -0.34
CA GLU A 107 18.21 -19.01 0.15
C GLU A 107 17.01 -18.16 -0.25
N SER A 108 17.14 -16.83 -0.18
CA SER A 108 16.08 -15.90 -0.56
C SER A 108 15.83 -15.92 -2.06
N GLU A 109 16.86 -16.05 -2.88
CA GLU A 109 16.74 -16.16 -4.34
C GLU A 109 16.03 -17.44 -4.77
N LYS A 110 16.35 -18.56 -4.11
CA LYS A 110 15.62 -19.83 -4.30
C LYS A 110 14.15 -19.67 -3.92
N GLY A 111 13.87 -19.03 -2.78
CA GLY A 111 12.51 -18.74 -2.34
C GLY A 111 11.71 -17.91 -3.35
N ILE A 112 12.33 -16.90 -3.97
CA ILE A 112 11.70 -16.08 -5.03
C ILE A 112 11.35 -16.94 -6.25
N LEU A 113 12.27 -17.81 -6.70
CA LEU A 113 12.03 -18.69 -7.85
C LEU A 113 10.91 -19.70 -7.59
N ASP A 114 10.83 -20.24 -6.38
CA ASP A 114 9.78 -21.17 -5.99
C ASP A 114 8.42 -20.45 -5.86
N TRP A 115 8.39 -19.26 -5.26
CA TRP A 115 7.19 -18.45 -5.19
C TRP A 115 6.67 -18.09 -6.59
N LEU A 116 7.55 -17.70 -7.52
CA LEU A 116 7.17 -17.43 -8.90
C LEU A 116 6.62 -18.68 -9.62
N ARG A 117 7.17 -19.86 -9.36
CA ARG A 117 6.65 -21.12 -9.91
C ARG A 117 5.24 -21.42 -9.41
N SER A 118 4.98 -21.22 -8.12
CA SER A 118 3.65 -21.41 -7.53
C SER A 118 2.63 -20.33 -7.91
N ASN A 119 3.09 -19.15 -8.36
CA ASN A 119 2.24 -17.98 -8.63
C ASN A 119 2.24 -17.50 -10.10
N LYS A 120 2.74 -18.33 -11.02
CA LYS A 120 2.79 -18.02 -12.46
C LYS A 120 1.40 -17.86 -13.09
#